data_AF-B8CCY7-F1
#
_entry.id   AF-B8CCY7-F1
#
_cell.length_a   1.000
_cell.length_b   1.000
_cell.length_c   1.000
_cell.angle_alpha   90.00
_cell.angle_beta   90.00
_cell.angle_gamma   90.00
#
_symmetry.space_group_name_H-M   'P 1'
#
loop_
_entity.id
_entity.type
_entity.pdbx_description
1 polymer ?
#
loop_
_entity_poly.entity_id
_entity_poly.type
_entity_poly.pdbx_seq_one_letter_code
_entity_poly.pdbx_strand_id
1 'polypeptide(L)'
;MLSQHQSNSINMLLDQLQTMQLQEETFYKSSDYLSELSTSASPYRSHSSEQVTHADRSSMITWSYQIVDCCRISRSIALSAASLFDRFMSKQSLRAGLAMHSKYDFQLIFITCLIIALKARAGMVVESDFVSATMCQGLYQQDEIVSMEMKILEVLGWRVNGPSIHEFIHLFLELLPDDVKSSKTIAMLTNSATATAEQATLDYPMALQAPSTIAMACILSSMQSLELHPLERIALLHMMTRVNINENVHHVRARLQHVQQCQRLEASSKHSSRYSSPSMHSHQSNGSRSSSSRRADAEGIMMYYGQMIDNASSDSHTSPVCVFESSSSCEPSGRRL
;
A
#
# COMPACT_ATOMS: atom_id res chain seq x y z
N MET A 1 15.69 -26.86 -32.45
CA MET A 1 15.33 -27.23 -31.06
C MET A 1 15.37 -26.03 -30.11
N LEU A 2 16.45 -25.23 -30.07
CA LEU A 2 16.53 -24.02 -29.24
C LEU A 2 15.43 -22.98 -29.53
N SER A 3 15.11 -22.72 -30.80
CA SER A 3 14.03 -21.80 -31.21
C SER A 3 12.63 -22.26 -30.78
N GLN A 4 12.39 -23.58 -30.76
CA GLN A 4 11.11 -24.16 -30.38
C GLN A 4 10.92 -24.14 -28.85
N HIS A 5 12.00 -24.37 -28.09
CA HIS A 5 11.99 -24.22 -26.63
C HIS A 5 11.76 -22.77 -26.21
N GLN A 6 12.43 -21.80 -26.86
CA GLN A 6 12.25 -20.37 -26.59
C GLN A 6 10.82 -19.92 -26.93
N SER A 7 10.28 -20.36 -28.08
CA SER A 7 8.89 -20.08 -28.46
C SER A 7 7.89 -20.66 -27.47
N ASN A 8 8.11 -21.87 -26.96
CA ASN A 8 7.24 -22.49 -25.96
C ASN A 8 7.29 -21.74 -24.62
N SER A 9 8.49 -21.33 -24.17
CA SER A 9 8.66 -20.54 -22.95
C SER A 9 7.92 -19.21 -23.03
N ILE A 10 8.01 -18.53 -24.18
CA ILE A 10 7.33 -17.26 -24.42
C ILE A 10 5.80 -17.43 -24.40
N ASN A 11 5.28 -18.51 -24.98
CA ASN A 11 3.83 -18.78 -24.94
C ASN A 11 3.35 -19.04 -23.52
N MET A 12 4.11 -19.79 -22.71
CA MET A 12 3.78 -20.00 -21.30
C MET A 12 3.73 -18.69 -20.50
N LEU A 13 4.68 -17.77 -20.75
CA LEU A 13 4.66 -16.44 -20.12
C LEU A 13 3.44 -15.62 -20.54
N LEU A 14 3.03 -15.69 -21.81
CA LEU A 14 1.82 -15.02 -22.30
C LEU A 14 0.55 -15.61 -21.68
N ASP A 15 0.45 -16.92 -21.56
CA ASP A 15 -0.69 -17.60 -20.91
C ASP A 15 -0.77 -17.23 -19.42
N GLN A 16 0.37 -17.15 -18.73
CA GLN A 16 0.47 -16.69 -17.35
C GLN A 16 0.00 -15.23 -17.23
N LEU A 17 0.49 -14.34 -18.10
CA LEU A 17 0.09 -12.93 -18.12
C LEU A 17 -1.41 -12.79 -18.34
N GLN A 18 -1.98 -13.51 -19.32
CA GLN A 18 -3.42 -13.49 -19.59
C GLN A 18 -4.23 -13.96 -18.39
N THR A 19 -3.77 -15.00 -17.70
CA THR A 19 -4.42 -15.50 -16.48
C THR A 19 -4.38 -14.46 -15.36
N MET A 20 -3.24 -13.80 -15.16
CA MET A 20 -3.09 -12.74 -14.17
C MET A 20 -3.95 -11.51 -14.50
N GLN A 21 -4.02 -11.12 -15.77
CA GLN A 21 -4.89 -10.03 -16.24
C GLN A 21 -6.37 -10.34 -16.01
N LEU A 22 -6.81 -11.57 -16.27
CA LEU A 22 -8.17 -11.99 -15.95
C LEU A 22 -8.46 -11.91 -14.43
N GLN A 23 -7.49 -12.28 -13.59
CA GLN A 23 -7.64 -12.21 -12.14
C GLN A 23 -7.79 -10.77 -11.62
N GLU A 24 -6.97 -9.83 -12.10
CA GLU A 24 -7.07 -8.41 -11.69
C GLU A 24 -8.41 -7.77 -12.07
N GLU A 25 -9.01 -8.17 -13.20
CA GLU A 25 -10.30 -7.64 -13.65
C GLU A 25 -11.51 -8.24 -12.91
N THR A 26 -11.39 -9.48 -12.43
CA THR A 26 -12.52 -10.25 -11.87
C THR A 26 -12.56 -10.23 -10.35
N PHE A 27 -11.56 -10.83 -9.69
CA PHE A 27 -11.60 -11.11 -8.25
C PHE A 27 -10.75 -10.16 -7.40
N TYR A 28 -9.81 -9.45 -8.04
CA TYR A 28 -8.83 -8.60 -7.37
C TYR A 28 -9.04 -7.10 -7.63
N LYS A 29 -10.14 -6.72 -8.28
CA LYS A 29 -10.51 -5.33 -8.55
C LYS A 29 -10.96 -4.61 -7.27
N SER A 30 -10.45 -3.39 -7.07
CA SER A 30 -10.89 -2.43 -6.05
C SER A 30 -11.83 -1.38 -6.65
N SER A 31 -12.73 -0.83 -5.85
CA SER A 31 -13.62 0.28 -6.19
C SER A 31 -13.26 1.54 -5.41
N ASP A 32 -13.82 2.67 -5.83
CA ASP A 32 -13.55 3.99 -5.26
C ASP A 32 -14.31 4.22 -3.93
N TYR A 33 -13.87 3.54 -2.88
CA TYR A 33 -14.49 3.60 -1.55
C TYR A 33 -14.29 4.93 -0.80
N LEU A 34 -13.30 5.75 -1.19
CA LEU A 34 -13.09 7.06 -0.55
C LEU A 34 -13.94 8.17 -1.20
N SER A 35 -14.34 8.04 -2.47
CA SER A 35 -15.22 9.03 -3.10
C SER A 35 -16.71 8.81 -2.84
N GLU A 36 -17.15 7.58 -2.56
CA GLU A 36 -18.54 7.24 -2.22
C GLU A 36 -19.06 7.95 -0.93
N LEU A 37 -18.14 8.40 -0.08
CA LEU A 37 -18.43 9.25 1.08
C LEU A 37 -18.77 10.70 0.69
N SER A 38 -18.22 11.18 -0.42
CA SER A 38 -18.40 12.55 -0.90
C SER A 38 -19.80 12.76 -1.47
N THR A 39 -20.39 11.71 -2.04
CA THR A 39 -21.71 11.74 -2.71
C THR A 39 -22.87 11.47 -1.75
N SER A 40 -22.63 10.79 -0.64
CA SER A 40 -23.63 10.55 0.42
C SER A 40 -23.62 11.63 1.51
N ALA A 41 -22.70 12.59 1.43
CA ALA A 41 -22.61 13.72 2.35
C ALA A 41 -23.79 14.69 2.14
N SER A 42 -24.74 14.66 3.07
CA SER A 42 -25.69 15.75 3.27
C SER A 42 -24.93 17.08 3.43
N PRO A 43 -25.38 18.19 2.80
CA PRO A 43 -24.69 19.49 2.83
C PRO A 43 -24.56 20.15 4.21
N TYR A 44 -25.00 19.46 5.27
CA TYR A 44 -24.95 19.92 6.66
C TYR A 44 -23.96 19.14 7.55
N ARG A 45 -23.20 18.17 7.03
CA ARG A 45 -22.14 17.51 7.83
C ARG A 45 -20.92 18.42 7.94
N SER A 46 -20.66 18.91 9.14
CA SER A 46 -19.36 19.42 9.54
C SER A 46 -18.29 18.37 9.22
N HIS A 47 -17.16 18.81 8.65
CA HIS A 47 -15.96 17.98 8.49
C HIS A 47 -15.50 17.52 9.87
N SER A 48 -15.93 16.33 10.29
CA SER A 48 -15.48 15.72 11.54
C SER A 48 -14.01 15.29 11.38
N SER A 49 -13.17 15.60 12.38
CA SER A 49 -11.74 15.25 12.50
C SER A 49 -11.43 13.75 12.24
N GLU A 50 -12.44 12.90 12.37
CA GLU A 50 -12.34 11.43 12.27
C GLU A 50 -12.54 10.84 10.86
N GLN A 51 -12.88 11.64 9.85
CA GLN A 51 -13.03 11.11 8.49
C GLN A 51 -11.68 10.73 7.89
N VAL A 52 -11.64 9.55 7.27
CA VAL A 52 -10.46 9.04 6.59
C VAL A 52 -10.29 9.73 5.25
N THR A 53 -9.06 10.12 4.96
CA THR A 53 -8.64 10.80 3.73
C THR A 53 -7.70 9.94 2.88
N HIS A 54 -7.41 10.37 1.65
CA HIS A 54 -6.36 9.78 0.82
C HIS A 54 -4.98 9.82 1.50
N ALA A 55 -4.74 10.83 2.34
CA ALA A 55 -3.47 10.99 3.05
C ALA A 55 -3.30 9.93 4.16
N ASP A 56 -4.39 9.54 4.84
CA ASP A 56 -4.37 8.46 5.83
C ASP A 56 -4.02 7.11 5.19
N ARG A 57 -4.57 6.83 4.00
CA ARG A 57 -4.20 5.65 3.21
C ARG A 57 -2.72 5.66 2.81
N SER A 58 -2.25 6.75 2.21
CA SER A 58 -0.84 6.90 1.79
C SER A 58 0.13 6.76 2.97
N SER A 59 -0.27 7.27 4.13
CA SER A 59 0.44 7.18 5.39
C SER A 59 0.63 5.73 5.84
N MET A 60 -0.44 4.93 5.83
CA MET A 60 -0.36 3.52 6.18
C MET A 60 0.55 2.72 5.24
N ILE A 61 0.48 2.99 3.93
CA ILE A 61 1.34 2.33 2.94
C ILE A 61 2.80 2.73 3.15
N THR A 62 3.08 4.01 3.39
CA THR A 62 4.43 4.50 3.69
C THR A 62 5.00 3.83 4.93
N TRP A 63 4.20 3.72 5.99
CA TRP A 63 4.57 2.99 7.20
C TRP A 63 4.87 1.52 6.90
N SER A 64 4.06 0.84 6.08
CA SER A 64 4.33 -0.55 5.69
C SER A 64 5.63 -0.73 4.92
N TYR A 65 6.03 0.24 4.08
CA TYR A 65 7.35 0.22 3.42
C TYR A 65 8.48 0.26 4.43
N GLN A 66 8.38 1.10 5.45
CA GLN A 66 9.40 1.19 6.51
C GLN A 66 9.52 -0.14 7.27
N ILE A 67 8.39 -0.78 7.58
CA ILE A 67 8.38 -2.09 8.27
C ILE A 67 9.08 -3.16 7.43
N VAL A 68 8.67 -3.34 6.17
CA VAL A 68 9.28 -4.38 5.31
C VAL A 68 10.75 -4.09 5.01
N ASP A 69 11.15 -2.83 4.85
CA ASP A 69 12.54 -2.44 4.66
C ASP A 69 13.40 -2.78 5.89
N CYS A 70 12.91 -2.49 7.10
CA CYS A 70 13.59 -2.86 8.35
C CYS A 70 13.75 -4.37 8.50
N CYS A 71 12.75 -5.13 8.06
CA CYS A 71 12.81 -6.59 8.02
C CYS A 71 13.62 -7.14 6.83
N ARG A 72 14.10 -6.29 5.90
CA ARG A 72 14.77 -6.66 4.64
C ARG A 72 13.91 -7.55 3.75
N ILE A 73 12.61 -7.29 3.74
CA ILE A 73 11.61 -7.97 2.93
C ILE A 73 11.29 -7.10 1.71
N SER A 74 10.95 -7.73 0.59
CA SER A 74 10.54 -6.99 -0.61
C SER A 74 9.31 -6.11 -0.33
N ARG A 75 9.36 -4.85 -0.79
CA ARG A 75 8.19 -3.94 -0.77
C ARG A 75 6.99 -4.47 -1.56
N SER A 76 7.16 -5.49 -2.40
CA SER A 76 6.03 -6.21 -3.01
C SER A 76 5.04 -6.79 -1.98
N ILE A 77 5.49 -7.08 -0.76
CA ILE A 77 4.64 -7.52 0.36
C ILE A 77 3.77 -6.37 0.87
N ALA A 78 4.34 -5.17 1.01
CA ALA A 78 3.58 -3.96 1.34
C ALA A 78 2.56 -3.59 0.26
N LEU A 79 2.91 -3.73 -1.03
CA LEU A 79 1.95 -3.60 -2.14
C LEU A 79 0.81 -4.63 -2.03
N SER A 80 1.13 -5.85 -1.63
CA SER A 80 0.11 -6.90 -1.43
C SER A 80 -0.82 -6.56 -0.27
N ALA A 81 -0.28 -6.00 0.82
CA ALA A 81 -1.07 -5.48 1.95
C ALA A 81 -1.99 -4.33 1.51
N ALA A 82 -1.48 -3.39 0.71
CA ALA A 82 -2.28 -2.30 0.14
C ALA A 82 -3.42 -2.83 -0.74
N SER A 83 -3.16 -3.84 -1.58
CA SER A 83 -4.21 -4.48 -2.39
C SER A 83 -5.28 -5.18 -1.53
N LEU A 84 -4.88 -5.93 -0.50
CA LEU A 84 -5.81 -6.56 0.45
C LEU A 84 -6.69 -5.50 1.12
N PHE A 85 -6.05 -4.42 1.57
CA PHE A 85 -6.70 -3.29 2.21
C PHE A 85 -7.74 -2.64 1.30
N ASP A 86 -7.32 -2.19 0.11
CA ASP A 86 -8.20 -1.50 -0.82
C ASP A 86 -9.39 -2.39 -1.22
N ARG A 87 -9.15 -3.69 -1.43
CA ARG A 87 -10.21 -4.65 -1.77
C ARG A 87 -11.17 -4.89 -0.61
N PHE A 88 -10.70 -4.93 0.62
CA PHE A 88 -11.55 -5.06 1.80
C PHE A 88 -12.43 -3.82 1.97
N MET A 89 -11.83 -2.63 1.86
CA MET A 89 -12.54 -1.35 1.96
C MET A 89 -13.54 -1.13 0.81
N SER A 90 -13.27 -1.72 -0.35
CA SER A 90 -14.18 -1.77 -1.50
C SER A 90 -15.42 -2.65 -1.29
N LYS A 91 -15.47 -3.48 -0.24
CA LYS A 91 -16.65 -4.31 0.04
C LYS A 91 -17.63 -3.55 0.93
N GLN A 92 -18.93 -3.72 0.65
CA GLN A 92 -20.04 -3.21 1.48
C GLN A 92 -20.19 -4.03 2.78
N SER A 93 -19.12 -4.17 3.56
CA SER A 93 -19.16 -4.80 4.87
C SER A 93 -19.34 -3.73 5.95
N LEU A 94 -20.01 -4.10 7.06
CA LEU A 94 -20.20 -3.20 8.19
C LEU A 94 -18.86 -2.64 8.70
N ARG A 95 -17.82 -3.47 8.78
CA ARG A 95 -16.49 -3.06 9.25
C ARG A 95 -15.82 -2.06 8.31
N ALA A 96 -15.94 -2.23 7.00
CA ALA A 96 -15.44 -1.26 6.03
C ALA A 96 -16.16 0.09 6.18
N GLY A 97 -17.48 0.09 6.35
CA GLY A 97 -18.27 1.32 6.56
C GLY A 97 -17.91 2.05 7.86
N LEU A 98 -17.73 1.33 8.97
CA LEU A 98 -17.30 1.92 10.24
C LEU A 98 -15.90 2.55 10.15
N ALA A 99 -14.97 1.86 9.49
CA ALA A 99 -13.61 2.33 9.30
C ALA A 99 -13.50 3.61 8.47
N MET A 100 -14.52 4.00 7.70
CA MET A 100 -14.54 5.30 7.01
C MET A 100 -14.71 6.49 7.95
N HIS A 101 -15.21 6.25 9.16
CA HIS A 101 -15.45 7.26 10.18
C HIS A 101 -14.61 7.03 11.45
N SER A 102 -13.65 6.12 11.40
CA SER A 102 -12.81 5.73 12.53
C SER A 102 -11.40 5.46 12.04
N LYS A 103 -10.47 6.38 12.31
CA LYS A 103 -9.04 6.19 12.02
C LYS A 103 -8.48 4.97 12.75
N TYR A 104 -8.99 4.70 13.96
CA TYR A 104 -8.64 3.52 14.75
C TYR A 104 -8.93 2.21 13.99
N ASP A 105 -10.17 2.04 13.50
CA ASP A 105 -10.56 0.83 12.74
C ASP A 105 -9.86 0.77 11.39
N PHE A 106 -9.68 1.90 10.71
CA PHE A 106 -8.97 1.99 9.44
C PHE A 106 -7.52 1.49 9.56
N GLN A 107 -6.81 1.95 10.58
CA GLN A 107 -5.45 1.52 10.90
C GLN A 107 -5.40 0.04 11.28
N LEU A 108 -6.31 -0.44 12.12
CA LEU A 108 -6.41 -1.85 12.52
C LEU A 108 -6.56 -2.77 11.30
N ILE A 109 -7.47 -2.43 10.38
CA ILE A 109 -7.67 -3.21 9.15
C ILE A 109 -6.39 -3.24 8.33
N PHE A 110 -5.74 -2.09 8.13
CA PHE A 110 -4.51 -2.02 7.34
C PHE A 110 -3.37 -2.83 7.97
N ILE A 111 -3.14 -2.70 9.27
CA ILE A 111 -2.11 -3.47 10.00
C ILE A 111 -2.38 -4.97 9.84
N THR A 112 -3.63 -5.36 9.96
CA THR A 112 -4.03 -6.76 9.79
C THR A 112 -3.82 -7.26 8.36
N CYS A 113 -4.09 -6.42 7.34
CA CYS A 113 -3.74 -6.73 5.95
C CYS A 113 -2.23 -6.93 5.75
N LEU A 114 -1.40 -6.14 6.44
CA LEU A 114 0.06 -6.31 6.41
C LEU A 114 0.48 -7.65 7.04
N ILE A 115 -0.10 -8.02 8.17
CA ILE A 115 0.14 -9.33 8.81
C ILE A 115 -0.23 -10.47 7.87
N ILE A 116 -1.40 -10.41 7.24
CA ILE A 116 -1.85 -11.42 6.27
C ILE A 116 -0.85 -11.53 5.11
N ALA A 117 -0.38 -10.40 4.57
CA ALA A 117 0.60 -10.39 3.49
C ALA A 117 1.96 -10.99 3.91
N LEU A 118 2.44 -10.68 5.12
CA LEU A 118 3.68 -11.24 5.67
C LEU A 118 3.57 -12.77 5.86
N LYS A 119 2.44 -13.24 6.39
CA LYS A 119 2.17 -14.69 6.55
C LYS A 119 2.05 -15.40 5.19
N ALA A 120 1.21 -14.88 4.30
CA ALA A 120 0.83 -15.56 3.06
C ALA A 120 1.92 -15.51 1.98
N ARG A 121 2.65 -14.40 1.84
CA ARG A 121 3.59 -14.18 0.74
C ARG A 121 5.06 -14.19 1.15
N ALA A 122 5.38 -13.74 2.36
CA ALA A 122 6.75 -13.81 2.88
C ALA A 122 7.03 -15.11 3.65
N GLY A 123 5.99 -15.93 3.92
CA GLY A 123 6.13 -17.19 4.67
C GLY A 123 6.54 -16.98 6.13
N MET A 124 6.23 -15.80 6.69
CA MET A 124 6.63 -15.45 8.04
C MET A 124 5.66 -15.99 9.07
N VAL A 125 6.21 -16.42 10.21
CA VAL A 125 5.42 -16.62 11.43
C VAL A 125 5.31 -15.26 12.12
N VAL A 126 4.09 -14.72 12.16
CA VAL A 126 3.80 -13.43 12.80
C VAL A 126 2.83 -13.68 13.94
N GLU A 127 3.32 -13.55 15.17
CA GLU A 127 2.54 -13.72 16.39
C GLU A 127 1.76 -12.45 16.72
N SER A 128 0.45 -12.56 16.92
CA SER A 128 -0.42 -11.41 17.15
C SER A 128 -0.10 -10.65 18.46
N ASP A 129 0.43 -11.34 19.47
CA ASP A 129 0.88 -10.71 20.72
C ASP A 129 2.12 -9.83 20.49
N PHE A 130 3.08 -10.31 19.69
CA PHE A 130 4.23 -9.51 19.26
C PHE A 130 3.79 -8.26 18.49
N VAL A 131 2.83 -8.38 17.57
CA VAL A 131 2.31 -7.23 16.83
C VAL A 131 1.64 -6.23 17.77
N SER A 132 0.75 -6.69 18.65
CA SER A 132 0.08 -5.86 19.66
C SER A 132 1.10 -5.09 20.51
N ALA A 133 1.99 -5.80 21.21
CA ALA A 133 2.90 -5.20 22.16
C ALA A 133 4.03 -4.39 21.50
N THR A 134 4.59 -4.91 20.40
CA THR A 134 5.84 -4.37 19.82
C THR A 134 5.61 -3.52 18.59
N MET A 135 4.65 -3.80 17.72
CA MET A 135 4.42 -2.97 16.52
C MET A 135 3.40 -1.87 16.82
N CYS A 136 2.37 -2.19 17.60
CA CYS A 136 1.26 -1.29 17.90
C CYS A 136 1.35 -0.64 19.28
N GLN A 137 2.37 -0.95 20.09
CA GLN A 137 2.58 -0.40 21.44
C GLN A 137 1.35 -0.58 22.36
N GLY A 138 0.62 -1.68 22.21
CA GLY A 138 -0.59 -1.99 22.97
C GLY A 138 -1.85 -1.23 22.51
N LEU A 139 -1.81 -0.49 21.39
CA LEU A 139 -2.96 0.22 20.85
C LEU A 139 -4.13 -0.72 20.46
N TYR A 140 -3.78 -1.93 20.00
CA TYR A 140 -4.74 -2.96 19.61
C TYR A 140 -4.46 -4.23 20.40
N GLN A 141 -5.49 -4.85 20.94
CA GLN A 141 -5.36 -6.13 21.62
C GLN A 141 -5.14 -7.26 20.63
N GLN A 142 -4.49 -8.34 21.10
CA GLN A 142 -4.25 -9.54 20.30
C GLN A 142 -5.55 -10.08 19.69
N ASP A 143 -6.62 -10.16 20.47
CA ASP A 143 -7.91 -10.69 20.04
C ASP A 143 -8.55 -9.82 18.95
N GLU A 144 -8.34 -8.51 18.98
CA GLU A 144 -8.84 -7.59 17.95
C GLU A 144 -8.14 -7.85 16.61
N ILE A 145 -6.82 -8.04 16.64
CA ILE A 145 -6.01 -8.36 15.46
C ILE A 145 -6.45 -9.71 14.87
N VAL A 146 -6.58 -10.75 15.70
CA VAL A 146 -6.98 -12.10 15.25
C VAL A 146 -8.41 -12.09 14.69
N SER A 147 -9.33 -11.39 15.35
CA SER A 147 -10.72 -11.25 14.88
C SER A 147 -10.79 -10.51 13.54
N MET A 148 -10.02 -9.43 13.40
CA MET A 148 -9.94 -8.69 12.15
C MET A 148 -9.31 -9.52 11.03
N GLU A 149 -8.30 -10.35 11.34
CA GLU A 149 -7.63 -11.22 10.37
C GLU A 149 -8.63 -12.19 9.74
N MET A 150 -9.38 -12.91 10.59
CA MET A 150 -10.45 -13.79 10.13
C MET A 150 -11.50 -13.05 9.32
N LYS A 151 -11.90 -11.86 9.77
CA LYS A 151 -12.92 -11.07 9.06
C LYS A 151 -12.47 -10.66 7.65
N ILE A 152 -11.22 -10.22 7.50
CA ILE A 152 -10.65 -9.86 6.20
C ILE A 152 -10.60 -11.09 5.28
N LEU A 153 -10.13 -12.23 5.79
CA LEU A 153 -10.03 -13.47 5.01
C LEU A 153 -11.40 -13.95 4.52
N GLU A 154 -12.43 -13.91 5.38
CA GLU A 154 -13.81 -14.26 5.01
C GLU A 154 -14.37 -13.33 3.94
N VAL A 155 -14.24 -12.01 4.13
CA VAL A 155 -14.77 -11.00 3.20
C VAL A 155 -14.11 -11.09 1.83
N LEU A 156 -12.82 -11.40 1.78
CA LEU A 156 -12.08 -11.60 0.53
C LEU A 156 -12.20 -13.02 -0.03
N GLY A 157 -12.87 -13.93 0.68
CA GLY A 157 -13.00 -15.33 0.31
C GLY A 157 -11.65 -16.02 0.13
N TRP A 158 -10.70 -15.75 1.03
CA TRP A 158 -9.35 -16.32 1.08
C TRP A 158 -8.46 -15.98 -0.14
N ARG A 159 -8.88 -15.04 -0.99
CA ARG A 159 -8.14 -14.61 -2.18
C ARG A 159 -7.04 -13.61 -1.80
N VAL A 160 -5.96 -14.11 -1.20
CA VAL A 160 -4.85 -13.28 -0.68
C VAL A 160 -3.64 -13.18 -1.63
N ASN A 161 -3.52 -14.10 -2.58
CA ASN A 161 -2.39 -14.18 -3.52
C ASN A 161 -2.80 -13.65 -4.90
N GLY A 162 -3.06 -12.34 -4.96
CA GLY A 162 -3.42 -11.66 -6.20
C GLY A 162 -2.22 -11.25 -7.05
N PRO A 163 -2.47 -10.91 -8.33
CA PRO A 163 -1.47 -10.32 -9.21
C PRO A 163 -0.89 -9.01 -8.63
N SER A 164 0.43 -8.91 -8.60
CA SER A 164 1.15 -7.72 -8.12
C SER A 164 1.76 -6.91 -9.27
N ILE A 165 1.85 -5.58 -9.08
CA ILE A 165 2.51 -4.67 -10.03
C ILE A 165 3.96 -5.13 -10.29
N HIS A 166 4.66 -5.58 -9.24
CA HIS A 166 6.05 -6.04 -9.37
C HIS A 166 6.15 -7.31 -10.23
N GLU A 167 5.22 -8.25 -10.07
CA GLU A 167 5.20 -9.49 -10.87
C GLU A 167 4.94 -9.17 -12.34
N PHE A 168 4.02 -8.26 -12.65
CA PHE A 168 3.81 -7.80 -14.02
C PHE A 168 5.06 -7.13 -14.61
N ILE A 169 5.76 -6.28 -13.85
CA ILE A 169 7.02 -5.67 -14.31
C ILE A 169 8.02 -6.76 -14.69
N HIS A 170 8.22 -7.76 -13.83
CA HIS A 170 9.15 -8.85 -14.10
C HIS A 170 8.75 -9.65 -15.34
N LEU A 171 7.49 -10.06 -15.46
CA LEU A 171 7.00 -10.85 -16.59
C LEU A 171 7.07 -10.08 -17.91
N PHE A 172 6.75 -8.78 -17.92
CA PHE A 172 6.87 -7.95 -19.13
C PHE A 172 8.32 -7.81 -19.59
N LEU A 173 9.27 -7.66 -18.67
CA LEU A 173 10.70 -7.59 -19.01
C LEU A 173 11.25 -8.96 -19.43
N GLU A 174 10.69 -10.06 -18.90
CA GLU A 174 11.05 -11.43 -19.29
C GLU A 174 10.59 -11.78 -20.71
N LEU A 175 9.55 -11.13 -21.24
CA LEU A 175 9.13 -11.28 -22.64
C LEU A 175 10.10 -10.70 -23.67
N LEU A 176 11.12 -9.95 -23.24
CA LEU A 176 12.09 -9.38 -24.16
C LEU A 176 12.95 -10.47 -24.82
N PRO A 177 13.39 -10.29 -26.08
CA PRO A 177 14.30 -11.23 -26.72
C PRO A 177 15.66 -11.31 -26.01
N ASP A 178 16.22 -12.52 -25.86
CA ASP A 178 17.47 -12.74 -25.11
C ASP A 178 18.70 -12.08 -25.77
N ASP A 179 18.65 -11.85 -27.07
CA ASP A 179 19.64 -11.09 -27.85
C ASP A 179 19.64 -9.59 -27.52
N VAL A 180 18.56 -9.07 -26.94
CA VAL A 180 18.40 -7.67 -26.57
C VAL A 180 18.44 -7.47 -25.04
N LYS A 181 18.25 -8.54 -24.26
CA LYS A 181 18.34 -8.53 -22.80
C LYS A 181 19.79 -8.39 -22.32
N SER A 182 20.30 -7.17 -22.28
CA SER A 182 21.46 -6.88 -21.43
C SER A 182 21.05 -7.02 -19.96
N SER A 183 21.72 -7.90 -19.21
CA SER A 183 21.45 -8.11 -17.77
C SER A 183 21.47 -6.80 -16.97
N LYS A 184 22.38 -5.88 -17.33
CA LYS A 184 22.45 -4.56 -16.71
C LYS A 184 21.23 -3.70 -17.03
N THR A 185 20.81 -3.65 -18.30
CA THR A 185 19.67 -2.84 -18.73
C THR A 185 18.38 -3.33 -18.08
N ILE A 186 18.16 -4.65 -18.05
CA ILE A 186 16.99 -5.25 -17.41
C ILE A 186 16.97 -4.94 -15.92
N ALA A 187 18.11 -5.03 -15.22
CA ALA A 187 18.19 -4.68 -13.81
C ALA A 187 17.89 -3.19 -13.57
N MET A 188 18.41 -2.29 -14.41
CA MET A 188 18.13 -0.85 -14.31
C MET A 188 16.65 -0.53 -14.56
N LEU A 189 16.05 -1.13 -15.59
CA LEU A 189 14.63 -1.00 -15.90
C LEU A 189 13.76 -1.54 -14.77
N THR A 190 14.07 -2.74 -14.28
CA THR A 190 13.36 -3.37 -13.16
C THR A 190 13.39 -2.46 -11.94
N ASN A 191 14.58 -2.03 -11.50
CA ASN A 191 14.73 -1.20 -10.31
C ASN A 191 14.02 0.16 -10.46
N SER A 192 14.13 0.80 -11.62
CA SER A 192 13.46 2.07 -11.89
C SER A 192 11.94 1.92 -11.92
N ALA A 193 11.43 0.87 -12.57
CA ALA A 193 10.00 0.62 -12.69
C ALA A 193 9.38 0.21 -11.36
N THR A 194 10.04 -0.64 -10.56
CA THR A 194 9.55 -1.03 -9.22
C THR A 194 9.54 0.15 -8.27
N ALA A 195 10.61 0.96 -8.23
CA ALA A 195 10.64 2.17 -7.41
C ALA A 195 9.52 3.15 -7.81
N THR A 196 9.23 3.25 -9.10
CA THR A 196 8.13 4.07 -9.61
C THR A 196 6.76 3.50 -9.22
N ALA A 197 6.59 2.17 -9.28
CA ALA A 197 5.36 1.49 -8.87
C ALA A 197 5.06 1.65 -7.37
N GLU A 198 6.10 1.59 -6.53
CA GLU A 198 6.00 1.83 -5.09
C GLU A 198 5.47 3.24 -4.80
N GLN A 199 5.94 4.25 -5.55
CA GLN A 199 5.43 5.62 -5.48
C GLN A 199 4.01 5.74 -6.01
N ALA A 200 3.69 5.08 -7.13
CA ALA A 200 2.35 5.09 -7.72
C ALA A 200 1.30 4.57 -6.71
N THR A 201 1.66 3.54 -5.93
CA THR A 201 0.75 2.91 -4.95
C THR A 201 0.30 3.87 -3.83
N LEU A 202 1.10 4.90 -3.53
CA LEU A 202 0.74 5.94 -2.55
C LEU A 202 -0.39 6.85 -3.04
N ASP A 203 -0.50 7.04 -4.35
CA ASP A 203 -1.53 7.87 -4.97
C ASP A 203 -2.83 7.08 -5.16
N TYR A 204 -3.89 7.50 -4.46
CA TYR A 204 -5.14 6.72 -4.40
C TYR A 204 -5.78 6.41 -5.76
N PRO A 205 -5.90 7.34 -6.71
CA PRO A 205 -6.47 7.01 -8.02
C PRO A 205 -5.63 6.02 -8.84
N MET A 206 -4.34 5.85 -8.53
CA MET A 206 -3.54 4.76 -9.11
C MET A 206 -3.92 3.40 -8.52
N ALA A 207 -4.30 3.35 -7.23
CA ALA A 207 -4.77 2.11 -6.60
C ALA A 207 -6.05 1.54 -7.22
N LEU A 208 -6.82 2.38 -7.92
CA LEU A 208 -8.02 1.99 -8.65
C LEU A 208 -7.74 1.45 -10.07
N GLN A 209 -6.49 1.57 -10.54
CA GLN A 209 -6.08 1.07 -11.85
C GLN A 209 -5.62 -0.39 -11.74
N ALA A 210 -5.72 -1.11 -12.86
CA ALA A 210 -5.24 -2.48 -12.95
C ALA A 210 -3.71 -2.54 -12.74
N PRO A 211 -3.19 -3.45 -11.90
CA PRO A 211 -1.75 -3.64 -11.68
C PRO A 211 -0.93 -3.78 -12.97
N SER A 212 -1.44 -4.50 -13.98
CA SER A 212 -0.78 -4.63 -15.29
C SER A 212 -0.61 -3.29 -16.02
N THR A 213 -1.61 -2.41 -15.91
CA THR A 213 -1.61 -1.08 -16.54
C THR A 213 -0.61 -0.16 -15.84
N ILE A 214 -0.56 -0.20 -14.51
CA ILE A 214 0.43 0.55 -13.72
C ILE A 214 1.84 0.06 -14.04
N ALA A 215 2.05 -1.26 -14.06
CA ALA A 215 3.35 -1.87 -14.37
C ALA A 215 3.87 -1.41 -15.74
N MET A 216 3.02 -1.43 -16.77
CA MET A 216 3.39 -0.96 -18.10
C MET A 216 3.70 0.54 -18.13
N ALA A 217 2.87 1.36 -17.46
CA ALA A 217 3.12 2.80 -17.35
C ALA A 217 4.45 3.10 -16.63
N CYS A 218 4.83 2.31 -15.63
CA CYS A 218 6.11 2.40 -14.93
C CYS A 218 7.27 2.07 -15.87
N ILE A 219 7.22 0.95 -16.60
CA ILE A 219 8.25 0.56 -17.57
C ILE A 219 8.43 1.66 -18.63
N LEU A 220 7.33 2.14 -19.21
CA LEU A 220 7.35 3.22 -20.21
C LEU A 220 7.96 4.53 -19.67
N SER A 221 7.72 4.84 -18.40
CA SER A 221 8.30 6.00 -17.74
C SER A 221 9.80 5.82 -17.52
N SER A 222 10.21 4.63 -17.05
CA SER A 222 11.62 4.27 -16.90
C SER A 222 12.39 4.32 -18.22
N MET A 223 11.78 3.85 -19.31
CA MET A 223 12.34 3.93 -20.68
C MET A 223 12.57 5.36 -21.18
N GLN A 224 11.84 6.34 -20.65
CA GLN A 224 12.03 7.74 -20.99
C GLN A 224 13.14 8.39 -20.17
N SER A 225 13.30 7.96 -18.91
CA SER A 225 14.35 8.47 -18.02
C SER A 225 15.73 7.84 -18.24
N LEU A 226 15.79 6.64 -18.80
CA LEU A 226 17.02 5.89 -19.02
C LEU A 226 17.48 6.02 -20.47
N GLU A 227 18.79 6.18 -20.65
CA GLU A 227 19.43 6.11 -21.97
C GLU A 227 19.56 4.64 -22.39
N LEU A 228 18.56 4.16 -23.15
CA LEU A 228 18.53 2.80 -23.69
C LEU A 228 19.11 2.76 -25.10
N HIS A 229 19.69 1.63 -25.47
CA HIS A 229 20.10 1.40 -26.85
C HIS A 229 18.86 1.35 -27.77
N PRO A 230 18.91 1.86 -29.02
CA PRO A 230 17.75 1.86 -29.92
C PRO A 230 17.08 0.49 -30.11
N LEU A 231 17.86 -0.60 -30.15
CA LEU A 231 17.34 -1.97 -30.25
C LEU A 231 16.55 -2.39 -29.01
N GLU A 232 17.03 -2.04 -27.81
CA GLU A 232 16.32 -2.31 -26.53
C GLU A 232 14.98 -1.57 -26.51
N ARG A 233 14.97 -0.32 -26.98
CA ARG A 233 13.75 0.48 -27.09
C ARG A 233 12.75 -0.14 -28.06
N ILE A 234 13.19 -0.58 -29.24
CA ILE A 234 12.32 -1.25 -30.22
C ILE A 234 11.77 -2.56 -29.66
N ALA A 235 12.61 -3.37 -29.00
CA ALA A 235 12.18 -4.63 -28.40
C ALA A 235 11.11 -4.42 -27.31
N LEU A 236 11.27 -3.40 -26.46
CA LEU A 236 10.27 -3.03 -25.47
C LEU A 236 8.95 -2.58 -26.11
N LEU A 237 9.00 -1.75 -27.17
CA LEU A 237 7.80 -1.34 -27.90
C LEU A 237 7.10 -2.52 -28.59
N HIS A 238 7.87 -3.46 -29.15
CA HIS A 238 7.30 -4.70 -29.70
C HIS A 238 6.73 -5.62 -28.63
N MET A 239 7.30 -5.67 -27.42
CA MET A 239 6.72 -6.43 -26.32
C MET A 239 5.32 -5.88 -25.97
N MET A 240 5.14 -4.56 -25.99
CA MET A 240 3.84 -3.94 -25.73
C MET A 240 2.75 -4.34 -26.72
N THR A 241 3.08 -4.55 -28.00
CA THR A 241 2.07 -4.96 -29.00
C THR A 241 1.63 -6.41 -28.83
N ARG A 242 2.38 -7.21 -28.06
CA ARG A 242 2.09 -8.61 -27.78
C ARG A 242 1.26 -8.82 -26.53
N VAL A 243 1.26 -7.85 -25.61
CA VAL A 243 0.48 -7.89 -24.39
C VAL A 243 -0.81 -7.10 -24.61
N ASN A 244 -1.95 -7.68 -24.28
CA ASN A 244 -3.23 -6.96 -24.32
C ASN A 244 -3.32 -6.02 -23.11
N ILE A 245 -2.88 -4.78 -23.26
CA ILE A 245 -2.89 -3.80 -22.17
C ILE A 245 -3.98 -2.77 -22.45
N ASN A 246 -4.71 -2.42 -21.40
CA ASN A 246 -5.81 -1.46 -21.44
C ASN A 246 -5.38 -0.12 -22.10
N GLU A 247 -6.27 0.45 -22.91
CA GLU A 247 -6.05 1.74 -23.59
C GLU A 247 -5.70 2.89 -22.62
N ASN A 248 -6.06 2.74 -21.34
CA ASN A 248 -5.80 3.71 -20.29
C ASN A 248 -4.33 3.84 -19.86
N VAL A 249 -3.40 3.02 -20.36
CA VAL A 249 -1.95 3.12 -20.02
C VAL A 249 -1.40 4.53 -20.19
N HIS A 250 -1.81 5.24 -21.25
CA HIS A 250 -1.34 6.60 -21.49
C HIS A 250 -1.84 7.58 -20.42
N HIS A 251 -3.08 7.42 -19.95
CA HIS A 251 -3.64 8.24 -18.88
C HIS A 251 -2.93 7.95 -17.54
N VAL A 252 -2.74 6.68 -17.21
CA VAL A 252 -2.02 6.25 -16.00
C VAL A 252 -0.58 6.78 -16.02
N ARG A 253 0.10 6.68 -17.17
CA ARG A 253 1.44 7.24 -17.34
C ARG A 253 1.49 8.75 -17.16
N ALA A 254 0.55 9.49 -17.73
CA ALA A 254 0.50 10.95 -17.57
C ALA A 254 0.34 11.35 -16.09
N ARG A 255 -0.55 10.66 -15.37
CA ARG A 255 -0.74 10.86 -13.93
C ARG A 255 0.50 10.53 -13.12
N LEU A 256 1.16 9.41 -13.43
CA LEU A 256 2.41 9.00 -12.80
C LEU A 256 3.51 10.05 -12.95
N GLN A 257 3.68 10.59 -14.17
CA GLN A 257 4.63 11.66 -14.45
C GLN A 257 4.32 12.94 -13.66
N HIS A 258 3.03 13.28 -13.54
CA HIS A 258 2.58 14.40 -12.73
C HIS A 258 2.94 14.20 -11.25
N VAL A 259 2.62 13.04 -10.67
CA VAL A 259 2.96 12.70 -9.27
C VAL A 259 4.47 12.79 -9.03
N GLN A 260 5.28 12.21 -9.92
CA GLN A 260 6.74 12.28 -9.83
C GLN A 260 7.29 13.71 -9.93
N GLN A 261 6.64 14.58 -10.70
CA GLN A 261 7.05 15.98 -10.83
C GLN A 261 6.72 16.76 -9.55
N CYS A 262 5.52 16.60 -8.99
CA CYS A 262 5.13 17.21 -7.73
C CYS A 262 6.09 16.83 -6.59
N GLN A 263 6.41 15.53 -6.46
CA GLN A 263 7.34 15.05 -5.45
C GLN A 263 8.76 15.63 -5.60
N ARG A 264 9.25 15.77 -6.84
CA ARG A 264 10.55 16.40 -7.11
C ARG A 264 10.58 17.86 -6.68
N LEU A 265 9.50 18.60 -6.92
CA LEU A 265 9.38 20.00 -6.50
C LEU A 265 9.35 20.13 -4.97
N GLU A 266 8.61 19.26 -4.28
CA GLU A 266 8.57 19.22 -2.81
C GLU A 266 9.94 18.89 -2.20
N ALA A 267 10.65 17.93 -2.77
CA ALA A 267 12.00 17.57 -2.33
C ALA A 267 12.99 18.74 -2.49
N SER A 268 12.90 19.47 -3.62
CA SER A 268 13.71 20.67 -3.86
C SER A 268 13.39 21.80 -2.88
N SER A 269 12.12 21.98 -2.52
CA SER A 269 11.68 22.99 -1.54
C SER A 269 12.21 22.68 -0.14
N LYS A 270 12.12 21.42 0.31
CA LYS A 270 12.65 20.95 1.60
C LYS A 270 14.19 21.03 1.67
N HIS A 271 14.87 20.89 0.54
CA HIS A 271 16.32 21.07 0.47
C HIS A 271 16.68 22.56 0.60
N SER A 272 15.94 23.46 -0.07
CA SER A 272 16.17 24.90 0.01
C SER A 272 15.93 25.48 1.42
N SER A 273 14.96 24.96 2.18
CA SER A 273 14.66 25.46 3.54
C SER A 273 15.72 25.05 4.57
N ARG A 274 16.45 23.94 4.37
CA ARG A 274 17.58 23.54 5.25
C ARG A 274 18.80 24.44 5.12
N TYR A 275 18.99 25.11 3.99
CA TYR A 275 20.11 26.06 3.80
C TYR A 275 19.80 27.47 4.31
N SER A 276 18.58 27.74 4.81
CA SER A 276 18.19 29.04 5.35
C SER A 276 18.26 29.14 6.87
N SER A 277 18.78 28.13 7.56
CA SER A 277 19.00 28.16 9.02
C SER A 277 20.47 28.50 9.36
N PRO A 278 20.78 29.54 10.15
CA PRO A 278 22.15 29.86 10.54
C PRO A 278 22.73 28.81 11.50
N SER A 279 23.94 28.35 11.19
CA SER A 279 24.73 27.41 11.99
C SER A 279 25.21 28.01 13.31
N MET A 280 25.05 27.28 14.43
CA MET A 280 25.90 27.43 15.62
C MET A 280 26.20 26.07 16.26
N HIS A 281 27.50 25.84 16.44
CA HIS A 281 28.21 24.85 17.25
C HIS A 281 28.29 23.37 16.82
N SER A 282 29.47 23.05 16.30
CA SER A 282 30.08 21.73 16.18
C SER A 282 30.63 21.22 17.52
N HIS A 283 30.19 20.05 17.97
CA HIS A 283 31.02 19.17 18.80
C HIS A 283 31.11 17.78 18.15
N GLN A 284 32.32 17.42 17.74
CA GLN A 284 32.69 16.09 17.30
C GLN A 284 32.74 15.14 18.50
N SER A 285 32.13 13.97 18.38
CA SER A 285 32.57 12.77 19.10
C SER A 285 32.45 11.56 18.18
N ASN A 286 33.58 10.85 18.04
CA ASN A 286 33.73 9.58 17.35
C ASN A 286 33.20 8.44 18.22
N GLY A 287 32.53 7.45 17.63
CA GLY A 287 32.16 6.21 18.33
C GLY A 287 31.37 5.20 17.48
N SER A 288 32.08 4.18 16.98
CA SER A 288 31.65 2.78 16.80
C SER A 288 30.22 2.51 16.27
N ARG A 289 30.09 2.36 14.95
CA ARG A 289 28.85 1.89 14.28
C ARG A 289 28.98 0.41 13.87
N SER A 290 28.09 -0.44 14.38
CA SER A 290 27.55 -1.59 13.60
C SER A 290 26.40 -2.35 14.27
N SER A 291 25.99 -2.05 15.51
CA SER A 291 24.79 -2.66 16.14
C SER A 291 23.76 -1.64 16.65
N SER A 292 24.13 -0.37 16.78
CA SER A 292 23.29 0.75 17.24
C SER A 292 22.37 1.35 16.16
N SER A 293 22.67 1.14 14.88
CA SER A 293 21.82 1.63 13.77
C SER A 293 20.47 0.95 13.75
N ARG A 294 20.43 -0.38 13.94
CA ARG A 294 19.18 -1.17 13.82
C ARG A 294 18.16 -0.86 14.91
N ARG A 295 18.63 -0.49 16.11
CA ARG A 295 17.77 -0.12 17.24
C ARG A 295 17.22 1.30 17.05
N ALA A 296 18.04 2.22 16.55
CA ALA A 296 17.62 3.58 16.22
C ALA A 296 16.61 3.62 15.05
N ASP A 297 16.76 2.73 14.06
CA ASP A 297 15.82 2.65 12.93
C ASP A 297 14.44 2.10 13.37
N ALA A 298 14.43 1.09 14.25
CA ALA A 298 13.19 0.56 14.84
C ALA A 298 12.53 1.58 15.80
N GLU A 299 13.30 2.25 16.65
CA GLU A 299 12.82 3.32 17.52
C GLU A 299 12.27 4.51 16.70
N GLY A 300 12.89 4.84 15.56
CA GLY A 300 12.41 5.90 14.65
C GLY A 300 11.07 5.58 13.98
N ILE A 301 10.86 4.32 13.56
CA ILE A 301 9.57 3.87 12.99
C ILE A 301 8.47 3.86 14.06
N MET A 302 8.83 3.44 15.28
CA MET A 302 7.94 3.44 16.44
C MET A 302 7.59 4.86 16.91
N MET A 303 8.52 5.82 16.81
CA MET A 303 8.28 7.24 17.08
C MET A 303 7.41 7.90 16.00
N TYR A 304 7.52 7.48 14.74
CA TYR A 304 6.66 7.98 13.66
C TYR A 304 5.21 7.50 13.82
N TYR A 305 5.01 6.26 14.27
CA TYR A 305 3.68 5.78 14.67
C TYR A 305 3.15 6.54 15.89
N GLY A 306 4.01 6.85 16.87
CA GLY A 306 3.68 7.75 18.00
C GLY A 306 3.17 9.13 17.54
N GLN A 307 3.82 9.76 16.55
CA GLN A 307 3.35 11.02 15.97
C GLN A 307 2.02 10.89 15.18
N MET A 308 1.75 9.75 14.55
CA MET A 308 0.42 9.48 13.97
C MET A 308 -0.67 9.30 15.05
N ILE A 309 -0.34 8.66 16.17
CA ILE A 309 -1.21 8.49 17.33
C ILE A 309 -1.48 9.82 18.04
N ASP A 310 -0.47 10.69 18.20
CA ASP A 310 -0.62 11.98 18.90
C ASP A 310 -1.62 12.91 18.20
N ASN A 311 -1.71 12.82 16.87
CA ASN A 311 -2.72 13.52 16.07
C ASN A 311 -4.13 12.91 16.17
N ALA A 312 -4.26 11.66 16.64
CA ALA A 312 -5.54 11.00 16.89
C ALA A 312 -5.98 11.09 18.37
N SER A 313 -5.04 11.26 19.29
CA SER A 313 -5.27 11.24 20.75
C SER A 313 -5.46 12.63 21.35
N SER A 314 -5.09 13.70 20.63
CA SER A 314 -5.23 15.09 21.10
C SER A 314 -6.68 15.60 21.12
N ASP A 315 -7.64 14.88 20.52
CA ASP A 315 -9.06 15.26 20.46
C ASP A 315 -9.99 14.44 21.39
N SER A 316 -9.49 13.44 22.15
CA SER A 316 -10.35 12.56 22.97
C SER A 316 -10.39 12.87 24.47
N HIS A 317 -9.92 14.03 24.91
CA HIS A 317 -10.05 14.46 26.31
C HIS A 317 -10.95 15.69 26.45
N THR A 318 -12.24 15.50 26.18
CA THR A 318 -13.34 16.17 26.89
C THR A 318 -14.65 15.47 26.53
N SER A 319 -14.96 14.36 27.21
CA SER A 319 -16.35 13.90 27.33
C SER A 319 -16.94 14.44 28.64
N PRO A 320 -18.10 15.12 28.62
CA PRO A 320 -18.77 15.55 29.83
C PRO A 320 -19.42 14.35 30.53
N VAL A 321 -19.25 14.32 31.85
CA VAL A 321 -19.87 13.38 32.77
C VAL A 321 -21.39 13.53 32.70
N CYS A 322 -22.10 12.56 32.14
CA CYS A 322 -23.55 12.43 32.34
C CYS A 322 -23.81 11.66 33.65
N VAL A 323 -24.18 12.42 34.68
CA VAL A 323 -24.72 11.93 35.95
C VAL A 323 -26.11 11.34 35.67
N PHE A 324 -26.29 10.04 35.85
CA PHE A 324 -27.61 9.42 35.93
C PHE A 324 -28.09 9.45 37.39
N GLU A 325 -29.04 10.33 37.69
CA GLU A 325 -29.81 10.29 38.94
C GLU A 325 -30.88 9.19 38.86
N SER A 326 -30.94 8.42 39.93
CA SER A 326 -31.92 7.40 40.28
C SER A 326 -33.33 7.96 40.49
N SER A 327 -34.35 7.24 40.03
CA SER A 327 -35.72 7.35 40.51
C SER A 327 -36.44 6.00 40.44
N SER A 328 -37.14 5.69 41.51
CA SER A 328 -37.64 4.40 41.95
C SER A 328 -39.10 4.11 41.56
N SER A 329 -39.44 2.80 41.53
CA SER A 329 -40.72 2.18 41.90
C SER A 329 -41.93 2.23 40.95
N CYS A 330 -42.36 1.05 40.46
CA CYS A 330 -43.59 0.34 40.90
C CYS A 330 -43.89 -0.89 40.01
N GLU A 331 -44.02 -2.07 40.62
CA GLU A 331 -44.80 -3.21 40.09
C GLU A 331 -46.31 -2.89 40.14
N PRO A 332 -47.17 -3.62 39.41
CA PRO A 332 -47.79 -4.80 40.04
C PRO A 332 -48.07 -6.00 39.11
N SER A 333 -47.89 -7.20 39.69
CA SER A 333 -48.87 -8.32 39.79
C SER A 333 -49.60 -8.83 38.53
N GLY A 334 -49.46 -10.13 38.27
CA GLY A 334 -49.95 -10.81 37.08
C GLY A 334 -51.43 -11.16 37.00
N ARG A 335 -51.81 -11.82 35.89
CA ARG A 335 -52.78 -12.93 35.85
C ARG A 335 -52.70 -13.69 34.52
N ARG A 336 -52.86 -15.00 34.66
CA ARG A 336 -53.06 -16.01 33.60
C ARG A 336 -54.24 -15.64 32.69
N LEU A 337 -54.12 -16.00 31.41
CA LEU A 337 -54.95 -17.01 30.76
C LEU A 337 -54.11 -17.74 29.71
#